data_AF-A0A6P1VVG2-F1
#
_entry.id   AF-A0A6P1VVG2-F1
#
_cell.length_a   1.000
_cell.length_b   1.000
_cell.length_c   1.000
_cell.angle_alpha   90.00
_cell.angle_beta   90.00
_cell.angle_gamma   90.00
#
_symmetry.space_group_name_H-M   'P 1'
#
loop_
_entity.id
_entity.type
_entity.pdbx_description
1 polymer ?
#
loop_
_entity_poly.entity_id
_entity_poly.type
_entity_poly.pdbx_seq_one_letter_code
_entity_poly.pdbx_strand_id
1 'polypeptide(L)'
;MKNLLVSLSFAILFLVAIGCKKSADVDPRDQYVGSYNVTASVSVKVSLNPIGSTVDRYNIIVEKGSAPNELKFTDPSNTYVVELDGNKYIVPVFTTTKTLNGTNYSVRTIGSGVFNENSMTVSFSANNYTNSITTQWDWIGSGVKYK
;
A
#
# COMPACT_ATOMS: atom_id res chain seq x y z
N MET A 1 -46.32 23.52 54.60
CA MET A 1 -44.99 23.37 53.98
C MET A 1 -45.15 22.57 52.70
N LYS A 2 -44.73 23.16 51.56
CA LYS A 2 -44.28 22.54 50.30
C LYS A 2 -45.23 21.56 49.55
N ASN A 3 -45.89 22.12 48.53
CA ASN A 3 -45.96 21.70 47.11
C ASN A 3 -45.46 20.30 46.72
N LEU A 4 -46.22 19.57 45.88
CA LEU A 4 -45.91 19.30 44.45
C LEU A 4 -46.96 18.30 43.86
N LEU A 5 -47.80 18.75 42.91
CA LEU A 5 -47.81 18.42 41.46
C LEU A 5 -48.14 16.94 41.15
N VAL A 6 -49.38 16.62 40.75
CA VAL A 6 -49.87 16.56 39.36
C VAL A 6 -48.99 15.68 38.46
N SER A 7 -49.44 14.45 38.19
CA SER A 7 -48.92 13.59 37.12
C SER A 7 -50.09 13.23 36.22
N LEU A 8 -50.20 13.96 35.10
CA LEU A 8 -51.06 13.62 33.99
C LEU A 8 -50.30 13.92 32.70
N SER A 9 -50.42 12.99 31.75
CA SER A 9 -50.36 13.19 30.30
C SER A 9 -49.05 12.92 29.56
N PHE A 10 -49.14 11.86 28.75
CA PHE A 10 -48.92 11.84 27.30
C PHE A 10 -47.50 12.07 26.73
N ALA A 11 -47.04 10.97 26.11
CA ALA A 11 -46.58 10.93 24.71
C ALA A 11 -45.19 11.47 24.37
N ILE A 12 -44.37 10.61 23.76
CA ILE A 12 -44.16 10.50 22.31
C ILE A 12 -42.96 9.56 22.16
N LEU A 13 -43.23 8.36 21.64
CA LEU A 13 -42.22 7.41 21.23
C LEU A 13 -41.55 7.97 19.96
N PHE A 14 -40.40 8.62 20.11
CA PHE A 14 -39.55 9.03 19.00
C PHE A 14 -38.96 7.76 18.36
N LEU A 15 -39.66 7.19 17.37
CA LEU A 15 -39.03 6.34 16.36
C LEU A 15 -38.10 7.23 15.54
N VAL A 16 -36.83 7.29 15.96
CA VAL A 16 -35.75 7.79 15.11
C VAL A 16 -35.51 6.73 14.03
N ALA A 17 -36.33 6.77 12.98
CA ALA A 17 -35.97 6.17 11.70
C ALA A 17 -34.79 6.98 11.14
N ILE A 18 -33.58 6.65 11.59
CA ILE A 18 -32.35 7.05 10.91
C ILE A 18 -32.39 6.33 9.58
N GLY A 19 -32.94 6.99 8.57
CA GLY A 19 -32.84 6.55 7.19
C GLY A 19 -31.36 6.38 6.87
N CYS A 20 -30.92 5.12 6.81
CA CYS A 20 -29.71 4.71 6.11
C CYS A 20 -29.88 5.17 4.66
N LYS A 21 -29.51 6.41 4.36
CA LYS A 21 -29.28 6.86 3.00
C LYS A 21 -28.29 5.86 2.44
N LYS A 22 -28.72 5.12 1.41
CA LYS A 22 -27.88 4.23 0.62
C LYS A 22 -26.58 4.99 0.37
N SER A 23 -25.50 4.56 1.02
CA SER A 23 -24.19 5.19 0.85
C SER A 23 -23.99 5.33 -0.64
N ALA A 24 -23.49 6.48 -1.09
CA ALA A 24 -22.90 6.54 -2.42
C ALA A 24 -21.99 5.31 -2.57
N ASP A 25 -21.99 4.70 -3.74
CA ASP A 25 -21.11 3.57 -4.05
C ASP A 25 -19.67 4.10 -4.04
N VAL A 26 -19.12 4.23 -2.83
CA VAL A 26 -17.77 4.71 -2.59
C VAL A 26 -16.86 3.55 -2.93
N ASP A 27 -15.99 3.78 -3.91
CA ASP A 27 -15.00 2.78 -4.29
C ASP A 27 -14.13 2.50 -3.06
N PRO A 28 -14.09 1.25 -2.56
CA PRO A 28 -13.34 0.93 -1.35
C PRO A 28 -11.84 1.22 -1.49
N ARG A 29 -11.33 1.39 -2.72
CA ARG A 29 -9.93 1.75 -2.99
C ARG A 29 -9.61 3.20 -2.71
N ASP A 30 -10.61 4.10 -2.67
CA ASP A 30 -10.39 5.54 -2.49
C ASP A 30 -9.64 5.84 -1.18
N GLN A 31 -9.79 4.98 -0.16
CA GLN A 31 -9.05 5.11 1.10
C GLN A 31 -7.52 4.97 0.92
N TYR A 32 -7.06 4.19 -0.09
CA TYR A 32 -5.65 3.90 -0.36
C TYR A 32 -5.01 4.85 -1.39
N VAL A 33 -5.82 5.57 -2.18
CA VAL A 33 -5.32 6.51 -3.20
C VAL A 33 -4.62 7.70 -2.53
N GLY A 34 -3.42 8.05 -2.98
CA GLY A 34 -2.65 9.15 -2.43
C GLY A 34 -1.16 9.08 -2.72
N SER A 35 -0.36 9.87 -2.01
CA SER A 35 1.11 9.82 -2.09
C SER A 35 1.71 9.42 -0.74
N TYR A 36 2.70 8.52 -0.77
CA TYR A 36 3.31 7.90 0.39
C TYR A 36 4.81 8.15 0.40
N ASN A 37 5.31 8.81 1.45
CA ASN A 37 6.75 8.96 1.67
C ASN A 37 7.27 7.70 2.37
N VAL A 38 7.94 6.83 1.60
CA VAL A 38 8.46 5.55 2.06
C VAL A 38 9.91 5.70 2.52
N THR A 39 10.22 5.10 3.66
CA THR A 39 11.59 4.82 4.10
C THR A 39 11.75 3.30 4.20
N ALA A 40 12.74 2.75 3.50
CA ALA A 40 13.00 1.32 3.47
C ALA A 40 14.48 1.02 3.74
N SER A 41 14.71 0.03 4.59
CA SER A 41 16.02 -0.61 4.70
C SER A 41 16.21 -1.52 3.49
N VAL A 42 17.35 -1.37 2.82
CA VAL A 42 17.73 -2.16 1.65
C VAL A 42 18.89 -3.04 2.04
N SER A 43 18.73 -4.35 1.89
CA SER A 43 19.83 -5.31 2.06
C SER A 43 20.25 -5.85 0.70
N VAL A 44 21.56 -5.93 0.47
CA VAL A 44 22.13 -6.43 -0.78
C VAL A 44 22.86 -7.74 -0.51
N LYS A 45 22.57 -8.76 -1.31
CA LYS A 45 23.17 -10.09 -1.23
C LYS A 45 23.75 -10.47 -2.58
N VAL A 46 24.95 -11.07 -2.56
CA VAL A 46 25.58 -11.68 -3.75
C VAL A 46 25.82 -13.15 -3.45
N SER A 47 25.30 -14.02 -4.30
CA SER A 47 25.28 -15.48 -4.09
C SER A 47 24.80 -15.85 -2.69
N LEU A 48 23.73 -15.17 -2.23
CA LEU A 48 23.10 -15.29 -0.91
C LEU A 48 23.92 -14.76 0.28
N ASN A 49 25.14 -14.29 0.06
CA ASN A 49 25.95 -13.66 1.11
C ASN A 49 25.63 -12.17 1.20
N PRO A 50 25.27 -11.64 2.38
CA PRO A 50 25.08 -10.21 2.58
C PRO A 50 26.38 -9.45 2.30
N ILE A 51 26.30 -8.38 1.50
CA ILE A 51 27.46 -7.54 1.16
C ILE A 51 27.30 -6.09 1.62
N GLY A 52 26.09 -5.68 2.01
CA GLY A 52 25.85 -4.33 2.50
C GLY A 52 24.38 -4.04 2.74
N SER A 53 24.15 -2.89 3.37
CA SER A 53 22.82 -2.34 3.59
C SER A 53 22.82 -0.82 3.46
N THR A 54 21.72 -0.27 2.97
CA THR A 54 21.47 1.17 2.91
C THR A 54 20.04 1.48 3.36
N VAL A 55 19.72 2.76 3.49
CA VAL A 55 18.36 3.25 3.72
C VAL A 55 17.96 4.09 2.53
N ASP A 56 16.91 3.67 1.85
CA ASP A 56 16.32 4.39 0.73
C ASP A 56 15.09 5.19 1.21
N ARG A 57 14.94 6.39 0.65
CA ARG A 57 13.75 7.22 0.83
C ARG A 57 13.20 7.58 -0.53
N TYR A 58 11.93 7.29 -0.75
CA TYR A 58 11.27 7.52 -2.04
C TYR A 58 9.77 7.73 -1.86
N ASN A 59 9.12 8.22 -2.90
CA ASN A 59 7.68 8.42 -2.93
C ASN A 59 7.00 7.32 -3.74
N ILE A 60 5.88 6.79 -3.25
CA ILE A 60 4.96 5.98 -4.04
C ILE A 60 3.65 6.76 -4.21
N ILE A 61 3.27 6.99 -5.46
CA ILE A 61 1.94 7.49 -5.82
C ILE A 61 1.03 6.28 -6.05
N VAL A 62 -0.10 6.23 -5.35
CA VAL A 62 -1.10 5.17 -5.43
C VAL A 62 -2.35 5.73 -6.10
N GLU A 63 -2.75 5.12 -7.21
CA GLU A 63 -3.96 5.45 -7.97
C GLU A 63 -4.85 4.21 -8.14
N LYS A 64 -6.10 4.39 -8.54
CA LYS A 64 -6.98 3.27 -8.88
C LYS A 64 -6.49 2.56 -10.14
N GLY A 65 -6.43 1.23 -10.09
CA GLY A 65 -6.18 0.38 -11.25
C GLY A 65 -7.44 0.21 -12.11
N SER A 66 -7.28 -0.51 -13.21
CA SER A 66 -8.35 -0.72 -14.19
C SER A 66 -9.42 -1.69 -13.68
N ALA A 67 -9.03 -2.71 -12.90
CA ALA A 67 -9.97 -3.64 -12.28
C ALA A 67 -10.35 -3.24 -10.83
N PRO A 68 -11.51 -3.67 -10.31
CA PRO A 68 -11.97 -3.31 -8.95
C PRO A 68 -11.05 -3.70 -7.80
N ASN A 69 -10.18 -4.69 -8.02
CA ASN A 69 -9.20 -5.19 -7.05
C ASN A 69 -7.76 -4.74 -7.41
N GLU A 70 -7.58 -3.72 -8.25
CA GLU A 70 -6.27 -3.24 -8.65
C GLU A 70 -6.00 -1.82 -8.15
N LEU A 71 -4.74 -1.57 -7.78
CA LEU A 71 -4.16 -0.25 -7.64
C LEU A 71 -2.99 -0.12 -8.61
N LYS A 72 -2.73 1.11 -9.05
CA LYS A 72 -1.55 1.44 -9.86
C LYS A 72 -0.57 2.22 -8.98
N PHE A 73 0.62 1.67 -8.80
CA PHE A 73 1.70 2.28 -8.03
C PHE A 73 2.69 2.92 -8.99
N THR A 74 3.13 4.13 -8.66
CA THR A 74 4.22 4.81 -9.36
C THR A 74 5.29 5.22 -8.36
N ASP A 75 6.49 4.67 -8.54
CA ASP A 75 7.69 5.06 -7.80
C ASP A 75 8.66 5.81 -8.75
N PRO A 76 9.82 6.31 -8.27
CA PRO A 76 10.76 7.06 -9.12
C PRO A 76 11.34 6.25 -10.29
N SER A 77 11.28 4.92 -10.23
CA SER A 77 11.86 4.02 -11.23
C SER A 77 10.84 3.43 -12.19
N ASN A 78 9.61 3.17 -11.74
CA ASN A 78 8.61 2.43 -12.51
C ASN A 78 7.16 2.78 -12.13
N THR A 79 6.25 2.45 -13.04
CA THR A 79 4.82 2.32 -12.76
C THR A 79 4.40 0.87 -12.93
N TYR A 80 3.64 0.31 -11.98
CA TYR A 80 3.16 -1.06 -12.02
C TYR A 80 1.80 -1.21 -11.35
N VAL A 81 1.08 -2.26 -11.71
CA VAL A 81 -0.21 -2.61 -11.11
C VAL A 81 0.01 -3.59 -9.97
N VAL A 82 -0.71 -3.42 -8.88
CA VAL A 82 -0.75 -4.33 -7.74
C VAL A 82 -2.18 -4.84 -7.53
N GLU A 83 -2.28 -6.08 -7.06
CA GLU A 83 -3.56 -6.70 -6.70
C GLU A 83 -3.86 -6.44 -5.22
N LEU A 84 -5.10 -6.04 -4.90
CA LEU A 84 -5.61 -5.85 -3.56
C LEU A 84 -6.36 -7.09 -3.08
N ASP A 85 -6.05 -7.49 -1.84
CA ASP A 85 -6.81 -8.47 -1.06
C ASP A 85 -7.06 -7.90 0.34
N GLY A 86 -8.25 -7.32 0.52
CA GLY A 86 -8.56 -6.50 1.69
C GLY A 86 -7.62 -5.28 1.79
N ASN A 87 -6.89 -5.18 2.90
CA ASN A 87 -5.88 -4.14 3.10
C ASN A 87 -4.46 -4.56 2.65
N LYS A 88 -4.30 -5.79 2.15
CA LYS A 88 -3.02 -6.27 1.62
C LYS A 88 -2.94 -5.96 0.14
N TYR A 89 -1.73 -5.67 -0.33
CA TYR A 89 -1.46 -5.60 -1.76
C TYR A 89 -0.32 -6.53 -2.15
N ILE A 90 -0.41 -7.09 -3.34
CA ILE A 90 0.58 -8.00 -3.93
C ILE A 90 1.08 -7.36 -5.21
N VAL A 91 2.39 -7.26 -5.33
CA VAL A 91 3.06 -6.83 -6.55
C VAL A 91 3.38 -8.10 -7.34
N PRO A 92 2.70 -8.34 -8.48
CA PRO A 92 2.95 -9.53 -9.27
C PRO A 92 4.39 -9.55 -9.76
N VAL A 93 4.88 -10.74 -10.09
CA VAL A 93 6.22 -10.90 -10.64
C VAL A 93 6.33 -10.11 -11.95
N PHE A 94 7.27 -9.19 -12.02
CA PHE A 94 7.62 -8.53 -13.29
C PHE A 94 9.14 -8.51 -13.49
N THR A 95 9.55 -8.48 -14.75
CA THR A 95 10.96 -8.43 -15.13
C THR A 95 11.24 -7.12 -15.86
N THR A 96 12.22 -6.38 -15.39
CA THR A 96 12.75 -5.20 -16.10
C THR A 96 14.13 -5.50 -16.65
N THR A 97 14.52 -4.79 -17.71
CA THR A 97 15.91 -4.79 -18.18
C THR A 97 16.59 -3.53 -17.68
N LYS A 98 17.74 -3.69 -17.02
CA LYS A 98 18.60 -2.59 -16.59
C LYS A 98 19.94 -2.69 -17.30
N THR A 99 20.47 -1.58 -17.76
CA THR A 99 21.79 -1.54 -18.41
C THR A 99 22.82 -1.00 -17.43
N LEU A 100 23.89 -1.76 -17.19
CA LEU A 100 25.04 -1.33 -16.39
C LEU A 100 26.31 -1.62 -17.19
N ASN A 101 27.17 -0.62 -17.38
CA ASN A 101 28.41 -0.73 -18.15
C ASN A 101 28.22 -1.39 -19.54
N GLY A 102 27.12 -1.05 -20.25
CA GLY A 102 26.80 -1.58 -21.57
C GLY A 102 26.26 -3.02 -21.58
N THR A 103 26.18 -3.68 -20.43
CA THR A 103 25.58 -5.01 -20.29
C THR A 103 24.14 -4.88 -19.81
N ASN A 104 23.23 -5.62 -20.43
CA ASN A 104 21.83 -5.69 -20.05
C ASN A 104 21.61 -6.81 -19.02
N TYR A 105 20.92 -6.47 -17.94
CA TYR A 105 20.60 -7.36 -16.83
C TYR A 105 19.08 -7.45 -16.70
N SER A 106 18.55 -8.68 -16.75
CA SER A 106 17.17 -8.93 -16.38
C SER A 106 17.06 -8.93 -14.85
N VAL A 107 16.18 -8.08 -14.35
CA VAL A 107 15.88 -7.92 -12.93
C VAL A 107 14.44 -8.35 -12.71
N ARG A 108 14.25 -9.45 -11.99
CA ARG A 108 12.94 -9.98 -11.60
C ARG A 108 12.58 -9.40 -10.24
N THR A 109 11.44 -8.73 -10.17
CA THR A 109 10.94 -8.09 -8.95
C THR A 109 9.63 -8.74 -8.51
N ILE A 110 9.51 -8.94 -7.20
CA ILE A 110 8.27 -9.30 -6.51
C ILE A 110 8.11 -8.40 -5.30
N GLY A 111 6.87 -8.27 -4.81
CA GLY A 111 6.67 -7.56 -3.56
C GLY A 111 5.28 -7.70 -3.01
N SER A 112 5.09 -7.12 -1.83
CA SER A 112 3.82 -7.04 -1.14
C SER A 112 3.87 -5.97 -0.06
N GLY A 113 2.71 -5.68 0.51
CA GLY A 113 2.61 -4.87 1.71
C GLY A 113 1.18 -4.81 2.21
N VAL A 114 0.98 -3.93 3.21
CA VAL A 114 -0.29 -3.76 3.89
C VAL A 114 -0.55 -2.28 4.10
N PHE A 115 -1.76 -1.84 3.82
CA PHE A 115 -2.25 -0.53 4.20
C PHE A 115 -2.79 -0.55 5.64
N ASN A 116 -2.36 0.44 6.42
CA ASN A 116 -2.86 0.71 7.77
C ASN A 116 -3.21 2.20 7.87
N GLU A 117 -4.50 2.52 7.70
CA GLU A 117 -5.02 3.89 7.71
C GLU A 117 -4.22 4.82 6.76
N ASN A 118 -3.41 5.72 7.33
CA ASN A 118 -2.57 6.68 6.62
C ASN A 118 -1.14 6.19 6.41
N SER A 119 -0.91 4.88 6.41
CA SER A 119 0.41 4.31 6.19
C SER A 119 0.35 3.03 5.36
N MET A 120 1.48 2.66 4.79
CA MET A 120 1.68 1.40 4.11
C MET A 120 2.99 0.75 4.55
N THR A 121 3.04 -0.57 4.62
CA THR A 121 4.30 -1.31 4.64
C THR A 121 4.74 -1.63 3.23
N VAL A 122 6.04 -1.79 3.01
CA VAL A 122 6.62 -2.25 1.75
C VAL A 122 7.56 -3.42 2.01
N SER A 123 7.44 -4.47 1.22
CA SER A 123 8.38 -5.58 1.15
C SER A 123 8.59 -5.94 -0.32
N PHE A 124 9.76 -5.60 -0.87
CA PHE A 124 10.13 -5.92 -2.23
C PHE A 124 11.39 -6.78 -2.25
N SER A 125 11.46 -7.70 -3.20
CA SER A 125 12.68 -8.42 -3.52
C SER A 125 12.91 -8.34 -5.02
N ALA A 126 14.06 -7.81 -5.41
CA ALA A 126 14.54 -7.82 -6.77
C ALA A 126 15.74 -8.73 -6.86
N ASN A 127 15.79 -9.57 -7.88
CA ASN A 127 16.96 -10.40 -8.14
C ASN A 127 17.36 -10.40 -9.60
N ASN A 128 18.65 -10.60 -9.81
CA ASN A 128 19.28 -10.75 -11.11
C ASN A 128 20.22 -11.96 -11.04
N TYR A 129 20.30 -12.71 -12.13
CA TYR A 129 21.25 -13.79 -12.31
C TYR A 129 22.13 -13.49 -13.52
N THR A 130 23.44 -13.44 -13.33
CA THR A 130 24.40 -13.19 -14.41
C THR A 130 25.72 -13.90 -14.14
N ASN A 131 26.29 -14.57 -15.15
CA ASN A 131 27.56 -15.28 -15.04
C ASN A 131 27.63 -16.24 -13.83
N SER A 132 26.53 -16.95 -13.55
CA SER A 132 26.39 -17.84 -12.39
C SER A 132 26.37 -17.17 -11.01
N ILE A 133 26.25 -15.84 -10.97
CA ILE A 133 26.15 -15.05 -9.74
C ILE A 133 24.73 -14.50 -9.62
N THR A 134 24.10 -14.72 -8.47
CA THR A 134 22.82 -14.09 -8.14
C THR A 134 23.08 -12.82 -7.33
N THR A 135 22.56 -11.69 -7.77
CA THR A 135 22.48 -10.49 -6.93
C THR A 135 21.04 -10.28 -6.52
N GLN A 136 20.79 -10.02 -5.24
CA GLN A 136 19.47 -9.80 -4.68
C GLN A 136 19.46 -8.53 -3.83
N TRP A 137 18.40 -7.76 -3.98
CA TRP A 137 18.09 -6.59 -3.18
C TRP A 137 16.74 -6.81 -2.52
N ASP A 138 16.71 -6.67 -1.20
CA ASP A 138 15.46 -6.75 -0.43
C ASP A 138 15.20 -5.39 0.23
N TRP A 139 14.04 -4.78 -0.07
CA TRP A 139 13.55 -3.57 0.57
C TRP A 139 12.49 -3.95 1.60
N ILE A 140 12.66 -3.49 2.83
CA ILE A 140 11.66 -3.62 3.89
C ILE A 140 11.48 -2.27 4.55
N GLY A 141 10.25 -1.78 4.60
CA GLY A 141 9.99 -0.43 5.07
C GLY A 141 8.53 -0.09 5.29
N SER A 142 8.30 1.20 5.51
CA SER A 142 6.96 1.76 5.60
C SER A 142 6.93 3.17 5.03
N GLY A 143 5.76 3.61 4.62
CA GLY A 143 5.52 4.98 4.20
C GLY A 143 4.27 5.57 4.81
N VAL A 144 4.30 6.89 5.01
CA VAL A 144 3.17 7.65 5.53
C VAL A 144 2.53 8.45 4.40
N LYS A 145 1.21 8.38 4.32
CA LYS A 145 0.38 9.14 3.39
C LYS A 145 0.45 10.62 3.73
N TYR A 146 0.73 11.46 2.75
CA TYR A 146 0.84 12.91 2.95
C TYR A 146 0.01 13.74 1.96
N LYS A 147 -0.62 13.09 0.98
CA LYS A 147 -1.62 13.64 0.08
C LYS A 147 -2.63 12.56 -0.26
#